data_AF-A0A5D2ZN64-F1
#
_entry.id   AF-A0A5D2ZN64-F1
#
_cell.length_a   1.000
_cell.length_b   1.000
_cell.length_c   1.000
_cell.angle_alpha   90.00
_cell.angle_beta   90.00
_cell.angle_gamma   90.00
#
_symmetry.space_group_name_H-M   'P 1'
#
loop_
_entity.id
_entity.type
_entity.pdbx_description
1 polymer ?
#
loop_
_entity_poly.entity_id
_entity_poly.type
_entity_poly.pdbx_seq_one_letter_code
_entity_poly.pdbx_strand_id
1 'polypeptide(L)'
;MDPFLNFKISMVAASRCFYILLRCKTTFIFSSSLVRGLGNRVSIPHYPPHNYFTCIRLFCPIVSKIVGNYNSLATQAAPDDEGMADEFLNQILATYRNAPNSSKERCNAYVHKLCKAGNLSTAIRLLQSLRDNNIFIPNAYNTLLAAAAERNQIDLSFRIFKDLLVFHGPLTLTCYLKLARSCADTNDCTALIRYVKQVSDLAFPNNMIVINRIIFAFGECRQIEKALLVFNQIKGFGCKPNVITYNTILDILGRAGRVDEMVLEFSSMKEAGFVPDFVTYNTLLNNLRRVGRLDMCLVFFREMDDRGVEPDLLTYREMIEAFGRSGNTGEALRLFNDMKQRKIRPSIYIYRSLVDILKKAGKVDLAMSISQEMNSSTSDLFGSKDFKRKRR
;
A
#
# COMPACT_ATOMS: atom_id res chain seq x y z
N MET A 1 -33.48 -4.49 9.87
CA MET A 1 -32.24 -3.71 9.76
C MET A 1 -31.07 -4.64 9.96
N ASP A 2 -30.10 -4.61 9.06
CA ASP A 2 -29.02 -5.59 8.92
C ASP A 2 -28.02 -5.53 10.11
N PRO A 3 -27.84 -6.61 10.91
CA PRO A 3 -26.93 -6.62 12.05
C PRO A 3 -25.48 -6.28 11.70
N PHE A 4 -25.05 -6.59 10.47
CA PHE A 4 -23.70 -6.31 9.98
C PHE A 4 -23.45 -4.82 9.73
N LEU A 5 -24.48 -4.06 9.35
CA LEU A 5 -24.37 -2.62 9.13
C LEU A 5 -24.24 -1.89 10.48
N ASN A 6 -25.00 -2.34 11.49
CA ASN A 6 -24.92 -1.82 12.85
C ASN A 6 -23.56 -2.10 13.51
N PHE A 7 -22.95 -3.26 13.24
CA PHE A 7 -21.61 -3.59 13.73
C PHE A 7 -20.53 -2.69 13.09
N LYS A 8 -20.61 -2.43 11.78
CA LYS A 8 -19.68 -1.53 11.07
C LYS A 8 -19.79 -0.08 11.56
N ILE A 9 -21.00 0.43 11.77
CA ILE A 9 -21.21 1.80 12.27
C ILE A 9 -20.69 1.94 13.71
N SER A 10 -20.93 0.93 14.56
CA SER A 10 -20.40 0.87 15.92
C SER A 10 -18.85 0.85 15.93
N MET A 11 -18.22 0.12 15.01
CA MET A 11 -16.77 0.08 14.85
C MET A 11 -16.16 1.41 14.37
N VAL A 12 -16.81 2.10 13.42
CA VAL A 12 -16.33 3.41 12.94
C VAL A 12 -16.45 4.48 14.04
N ALA A 13 -17.53 4.43 14.83
CA ALA A 13 -17.72 5.28 16.00
C ALA A 13 -16.68 4.96 17.10
N ALA A 14 -16.43 3.68 17.38
CA ALA A 14 -15.41 3.24 18.33
C ALA A 14 -13.98 3.60 17.87
N SER A 15 -13.69 3.54 16.56
CA SER A 15 -12.41 3.98 15.98
C SER A 15 -12.24 5.51 16.07
N ARG A 16 -13.31 6.29 15.91
CA ARG A 16 -13.28 7.74 16.18
C ARG A 16 -13.12 8.04 17.67
N CYS A 17 -13.79 7.32 18.55
CA CYS A 17 -13.57 7.43 20.01
C CYS A 17 -12.14 7.04 20.39
N PHE A 18 -11.56 6.00 19.77
CA PHE A 18 -10.17 5.59 19.93
C PHE A 18 -9.19 6.68 19.46
N TYR A 19 -9.46 7.29 18.31
CA TYR A 19 -8.68 8.41 17.78
C TYR A 19 -8.77 9.66 18.68
N ILE A 20 -9.92 9.89 19.32
CA ILE A 20 -10.12 10.97 20.31
C ILE A 20 -9.41 10.64 21.63
N LEU A 21 -9.50 9.40 22.12
CA LEU A 21 -8.86 8.95 23.36
C LEU A 21 -7.33 9.00 23.28
N LEU A 22 -6.74 8.62 22.15
CA LEU A 22 -5.30 8.74 21.87
C LEU A 22 -4.83 10.20 21.79
N ARG A 23 -5.70 11.12 21.37
CA ARG A 23 -5.39 12.55 21.23
C ARG A 23 -5.45 13.30 22.57
N CYS A 24 -6.14 12.78 23.58
CA CYS A 24 -6.46 13.54 24.79
C CYS A 24 -5.58 13.25 26.02
N LYS A 25 -4.65 12.28 26.01
CA LYS A 25 -3.67 12.00 27.10
C LYS A 25 -4.26 12.09 28.54
N THR A 26 -5.54 11.77 28.72
CA THR A 26 -6.24 11.87 30.00
C THR A 26 -6.83 10.52 30.34
N THR A 27 -6.44 9.99 31.50
CA THR A 27 -7.10 8.87 32.16
C THR A 27 -8.52 9.30 32.53
N PHE A 28 -9.49 9.01 31.65
CA PHE A 28 -10.89 9.13 32.01
C PHE A 28 -11.27 7.94 32.91
N ILE A 29 -11.38 8.20 34.22
CA ILE A 29 -12.24 7.40 35.07
C ILE A 29 -13.67 7.70 34.58
N PHE A 30 -14.30 6.73 33.92
CA PHE A 30 -15.70 6.85 33.51
C PHE A 30 -16.57 6.94 34.76
N SER A 31 -16.87 8.15 35.23
CA SER A 31 -17.98 8.38 36.15
C SER A 31 -19.28 8.45 35.33
N SER A 32 -20.33 7.80 35.84
CA SER A 32 -21.64 7.63 35.20
C SER A 32 -22.35 8.94 34.81
N SER A 33 -21.83 10.10 35.19
CA SER A 33 -22.43 11.42 34.97
C SER A 33 -22.10 12.05 33.60
N LEU A 34 -20.97 11.73 32.97
CA LEU A 34 -20.57 12.39 31.71
C LEU A 34 -21.37 11.92 30.48
N VAL A 35 -21.93 10.70 30.54
CA VAL A 35 -22.71 10.11 29.43
C VAL A 35 -24.09 10.79 29.29
N ARG A 36 -24.63 11.40 30.35
CA ARG A 36 -25.88 12.17 30.27
C ARG A 36 -25.76 13.46 29.46
N GLY A 37 -24.56 14.05 29.36
CA GLY A 37 -24.34 15.31 28.65
C GLY A 37 -24.32 15.20 27.12
N LEU A 38 -24.02 14.01 26.58
CA LEU A 38 -23.99 13.76 25.14
C LEU A 38 -25.36 13.44 24.54
N GLY A 39 -26.37 13.17 25.38
CA GLY A 39 -27.74 12.87 24.95
C GLY A 39 -28.54 14.07 24.41
N ASN A 40 -28.09 15.31 24.66
CA ASN A 40 -28.89 16.51 24.38
C ASN A 40 -28.50 17.30 23.11
N ARG A 41 -27.55 16.83 22.29
CA ARG A 41 -27.12 17.58 21.08
C ARG A 41 -27.13 16.83 19.76
N VAL A 42 -27.58 15.58 19.71
CA VAL A 42 -27.80 14.89 18.43
C VAL A 42 -29.04 14.01 18.53
N SER A 43 -30.08 14.36 17.79
CA SER A 43 -31.27 13.53 17.59
C SER A 43 -30.88 12.29 16.77
N ILE A 44 -30.49 11.20 17.45
CA ILE A 44 -30.26 9.89 16.84
C ILE A 44 -31.40 8.97 17.30
N PRO A 45 -32.04 8.19 16.39
CA PRO A 45 -33.17 7.32 16.77
C PRO A 45 -32.73 6.24 17.77
N HIS A 46 -33.60 5.98 18.74
CA HIS A 46 -33.46 5.05 19.86
C HIS A 46 -32.65 3.76 19.58
N TYR A 47 -31.49 3.64 20.24
CA TYR A 47 -30.81 2.36 20.47
C TYR A 47 -30.70 2.09 21.99
N PRO A 48 -30.89 0.85 22.45
CA PRO A 48 -30.83 0.53 23.88
C PRO A 48 -29.39 0.65 24.43
N PRO A 49 -29.21 1.20 25.63
CA PRO A 49 -27.90 1.57 26.21
C PRO A 49 -26.97 0.39 26.51
N HIS A 50 -27.46 -0.85 26.48
CA HIS A 50 -26.68 -2.03 26.85
C HIS A 50 -25.58 -2.42 25.84
N ASN A 51 -25.73 -2.15 24.55
CA ASN A 51 -24.73 -2.58 23.55
C ASN A 51 -23.46 -1.70 23.51
N TYR A 52 -23.56 -0.43 23.91
CA TYR A 52 -22.38 0.46 24.00
C TYR A 52 -21.44 0.05 25.13
N PHE A 53 -21.98 -0.35 26.28
CA PHE A 53 -21.18 -0.78 27.43
C PHE A 53 -20.41 -2.08 27.16
N THR A 54 -20.98 -3.00 26.40
CA THR A 54 -20.32 -4.27 26.03
C THR A 54 -19.15 -4.04 25.07
N CYS A 55 -19.32 -3.17 24.06
CA CYS A 55 -18.24 -2.78 23.15
C CYS A 55 -17.10 -2.05 23.87
N ILE A 56 -17.41 -1.16 24.82
CA ILE A 56 -16.40 -0.44 25.62
C ILE A 56 -15.66 -1.39 26.57
N ARG A 57 -16.34 -2.35 27.21
CA ARG A 57 -15.71 -3.37 28.07
C ARG A 57 -14.79 -4.32 27.31
N LEU A 58 -15.09 -4.64 26.05
CA LEU A 58 -14.21 -5.43 25.17
C LEU A 58 -13.01 -4.61 24.66
N PHE A 59 -13.18 -3.30 24.45
CA PHE A 59 -12.11 -2.40 23.98
C PHE A 59 -11.12 -2.00 25.08
N CYS A 60 -11.56 -1.79 26.32
CA CYS A 60 -10.68 -1.32 27.41
C CYS A 60 -9.43 -2.19 27.67
N PRO A 61 -9.51 -3.54 27.70
CA PRO A 61 -8.33 -4.39 27.84
C PRO A 61 -7.36 -4.28 26.66
N ILE A 62 -7.90 -4.13 25.44
CA ILE A 62 -7.12 -3.99 24.20
C ILE A 62 -6.41 -2.63 24.18
N VAL A 63 -7.12 -1.55 24.52
CA VAL A 63 -6.55 -0.20 24.64
C VAL A 63 -5.52 -0.12 25.75
N SER A 64 -5.78 -0.73 26.92
CA SER A 64 -4.82 -0.80 28.02
C SER A 64 -3.56 -1.59 27.64
N LYS A 65 -3.69 -2.66 26.85
CA LYS A 65 -2.57 -3.45 26.33
C LYS A 65 -1.80 -2.74 25.20
N ILE A 66 -2.48 -1.97 24.36
CA ILE A 66 -1.88 -1.14 23.30
C ILE A 66 -1.11 0.05 23.88
N VAL A 67 -1.72 0.77 24.83
CA VAL A 67 -1.10 1.91 25.52
C VAL A 67 0.01 1.45 26.47
N GLY A 68 -0.18 0.31 27.15
CA GLY A 68 0.82 -0.27 28.07
C GLY A 68 2.10 -0.78 27.40
N ASN A 69 2.05 -1.12 26.11
CA ASN A 69 3.22 -1.55 25.32
C ASN A 69 3.83 -0.42 24.45
N TYR A 70 3.26 0.79 24.51
CA TYR A 70 3.73 1.91 23.70
C TYR A 70 4.87 2.65 24.43
N ASN A 71 6.10 2.23 24.16
CA ASN A 71 7.29 3.00 24.52
C ASN A 71 7.47 4.12 23.48
N SER A 72 7.05 5.33 23.85
CA SER A 72 7.28 6.53 23.04
C SER A 72 8.78 6.79 22.81
N LEU A 73 9.14 7.73 21.93
CA LEU A 73 10.50 8.18 21.56
C LEU A 73 11.39 8.65 22.75
N ALA A 74 11.55 7.88 23.82
CA ALA A 74 12.43 8.22 24.92
C ALA A 74 13.88 7.85 24.56
N THR A 75 14.77 8.84 24.58
CA THR A 75 16.23 8.67 24.57
C THR A 75 16.84 9.79 25.40
N GLN A 76 17.69 9.44 26.36
CA GLN A 76 18.49 10.38 27.16
C GLN A 76 19.79 10.69 26.40
N ALA A 77 20.10 11.97 26.13
CA ALA A 77 21.48 12.44 25.89
C ALA A 77 21.63 13.99 25.88
N ALA A 78 22.66 14.43 26.62
CA ALA A 78 23.51 15.62 26.64
C ALA A 78 22.95 17.08 26.66
N PRO A 79 23.53 17.98 27.50
CA PRO A 79 22.89 19.22 27.97
C PRO A 79 23.09 20.47 27.09
N ASP A 80 24.01 20.47 26.13
CA ASP A 80 24.51 21.73 25.54
C ASP A 80 23.70 22.23 24.33
N ASP A 81 22.92 21.36 23.68
CA ASP A 81 22.01 21.70 22.57
C ASP A 81 20.58 22.05 23.04
N GLU A 82 20.35 22.08 24.36
CA GLU A 82 19.01 22.13 24.94
C GLU A 82 18.35 23.51 24.86
N GLY A 83 19.11 24.59 25.06
CA GLY A 83 18.58 25.95 25.13
C GLY A 83 18.01 26.48 23.81
N MET A 84 18.67 26.16 22.69
CA MET A 84 18.28 26.69 21.37
C MET A 84 16.99 26.07 20.83
N ALA A 85 16.75 24.77 21.10
CA ALA A 85 15.55 24.08 20.66
C ALA A 85 14.30 24.53 21.44
N ASP A 86 14.47 24.83 22.73
CA ASP A 86 13.37 25.25 23.61
C ASP A 86 12.99 26.72 23.35
N GLU A 87 13.97 27.59 23.07
CA GLU A 87 13.72 28.96 22.62
C GLU A 87 12.97 28.96 21.27
N PHE A 88 13.42 28.14 20.31
CA PHE A 88 12.76 28.01 19.01
C PHE A 88 11.34 27.43 19.12
N LEU A 89 11.13 26.45 20.01
CA LEU A 89 9.81 25.91 20.31
C LEU A 89 8.88 26.98 20.87
N ASN A 90 9.34 27.78 21.84
CA ASN A 90 8.56 28.87 22.42
C ASN A 90 8.18 29.92 21.36
N GLN A 91 9.10 30.25 20.44
CA GLN A 91 8.83 31.14 19.32
C GLN A 91 7.76 30.59 18.36
N ILE A 92 7.81 29.28 18.07
CA ILE A 92 6.78 28.62 17.27
C ILE A 92 5.44 28.65 17.96
N LEU A 93 5.36 28.27 19.25
CA LEU A 93 4.10 28.22 20.00
C LEU A 93 3.45 29.61 20.10
N ALA A 94 4.25 30.67 20.28
CA ALA A 94 3.76 32.04 20.30
C ALA A 94 3.15 32.48 18.96
N THR A 95 3.75 32.06 17.83
CA THR A 95 3.31 32.46 16.48
C THR A 95 2.27 31.52 15.87
N TYR A 96 2.12 30.30 16.38
CA TYR A 96 1.29 29.25 15.80
C TYR A 96 -0.20 29.62 15.76
N ARG A 97 -0.71 30.35 16.76
CA ARG A 97 -2.11 30.82 16.79
C ARG A 97 -2.43 31.80 15.66
N ASN A 98 -1.45 32.60 15.23
CA ASN A 98 -1.64 33.68 14.26
C ASN A 98 -1.32 33.24 12.83
N ALA A 99 -0.34 32.36 12.63
CA ALA A 99 0.11 31.92 11.30
C ALA A 99 0.50 30.42 11.26
N PRO A 100 -0.46 29.49 11.39
CA PRO A 100 -0.19 28.07 11.60
C PRO A 100 0.57 27.40 10.44
N ASN A 101 0.33 27.81 9.19
CA ASN A 101 1.01 27.22 8.03
C ASN A 101 2.50 27.66 7.96
N SER A 102 2.78 28.94 8.15
CA SER A 102 4.16 29.46 8.20
C SER A 102 4.94 28.84 9.36
N SER A 103 4.32 28.69 10.53
CA SER A 103 4.95 28.02 11.67
C SER A 103 5.27 26.55 11.37
N LYS A 104 4.37 25.81 10.71
CA LYS A 104 4.64 24.41 10.30
C LYS A 104 5.78 24.28 9.30
N GLU A 105 5.88 25.20 8.34
CA GLU A 105 6.98 25.24 7.36
C GLU A 105 8.32 25.56 8.03
N ARG A 106 8.36 26.54 8.94
CA ARG A 106 9.55 26.86 9.73
C ARG A 106 9.99 25.69 10.61
N CYS A 107 9.05 25.03 11.28
CA CYS A 107 9.33 23.80 12.04
C CYS A 107 9.97 22.73 11.16
N ASN A 108 9.38 22.47 9.99
CA ASN A 108 9.87 21.47 9.06
C ASN A 108 11.29 21.80 8.56
N ALA A 109 11.55 23.07 8.23
CA ALA A 109 12.88 23.53 7.82
C ALA A 109 13.92 23.40 8.94
N TYR A 110 13.55 23.70 10.18
CA TYR A 110 14.44 23.54 11.33
C TYR A 110 14.74 22.07 11.65
N VAL A 111 13.72 21.21 11.65
CA VAL A 111 13.89 19.75 11.80
C VAL A 111 14.80 19.21 10.68
N HIS A 112 14.63 19.67 9.45
CA HIS A 112 15.50 19.31 8.34
C HIS A 112 16.95 19.75 8.56
N LYS A 113 17.18 20.96 9.09
CA LYS A 113 18.52 21.44 9.47
C LYS A 113 19.17 20.57 10.55
N LEU A 114 18.44 20.23 11.61
CA LEU A 114 18.90 19.34 12.68
C LEU A 114 19.25 17.94 12.15
N CYS A 115 18.39 17.39 11.30
CA CYS A 115 18.62 16.10 10.65
C CYS A 115 19.89 16.09 9.80
N LYS A 116 20.16 17.16 9.04
CA LYS A 116 21.41 17.32 8.27
C LYS A 116 22.64 17.45 9.16
N ALA A 117 22.50 18.13 10.31
CA ALA A 117 23.63 18.42 11.19
C ALA A 117 24.13 17.20 11.99
N GLY A 118 23.30 16.20 12.26
CA GLY A 118 23.69 15.17 13.25
C GLY A 118 22.65 14.94 14.33
N ASN A 119 21.87 15.97 14.64
CA ASN A 119 21.26 16.10 15.97
C ASN A 119 19.84 15.53 15.96
N LEU A 120 19.75 14.20 15.77
CA LEU A 120 18.47 13.48 15.72
C LEU A 120 17.74 13.50 17.08
N SER A 121 18.48 13.44 18.19
CA SER A 121 17.92 13.54 19.56
C SER A 121 17.13 14.82 19.77
N THR A 122 17.71 15.96 19.41
CA THR A 122 17.07 17.28 19.50
C THR A 122 15.85 17.38 18.60
N ALA A 123 15.94 16.86 17.37
CA ALA A 123 14.81 16.81 16.44
C ALA A 123 13.64 15.96 16.96
N ILE A 124 13.94 14.82 17.58
CA ILE A 124 12.95 13.95 18.22
C ILE A 124 12.25 14.68 19.36
N ARG A 125 13.02 15.31 20.27
CA ARG A 125 12.48 16.04 21.42
C ARG A 125 11.56 17.17 20.97
N LEU A 126 11.98 17.94 19.97
CA LEU A 126 11.15 19.00 19.40
C LEU A 126 9.81 18.46 18.86
N LEU A 127 9.82 17.35 18.11
CA LEU A 127 8.61 16.74 17.59
C LEU A 127 7.71 16.15 18.69
N GLN A 128 8.30 15.67 19.79
CA GLN A 128 7.55 15.23 20.98
C GLN A 128 6.88 16.42 21.67
N SER A 129 7.62 17.50 21.93
CA SER A 129 7.07 18.69 22.57
C SER A 129 5.97 19.34 21.72
N LEU A 130 6.13 19.36 20.39
CA LEU A 130 5.07 19.81 19.48
C LEU A 130 3.84 18.89 19.54
N ARG A 131 4.05 17.57 19.59
CA ARG A 131 2.97 16.58 19.75
C ARG A 131 2.23 16.77 21.08
N ASP A 132 2.94 17.01 22.17
CA ASP A 132 2.35 17.24 23.50
C ASP A 132 1.50 18.53 23.52
N ASN A 133 1.82 19.49 22.65
CA ASN A 133 1.01 20.68 22.38
C ASN A 133 -0.06 20.46 21.28
N ASN A 134 -0.34 19.22 20.88
CA ASN A 134 -1.30 18.85 19.83
C ASN A 134 -0.98 19.39 18.42
N ILE A 135 0.27 19.72 18.14
CA ILE A 135 0.76 20.18 16.84
C ILE A 135 1.44 19.01 16.12
N PHE A 136 0.83 18.54 15.03
CA PHE A 136 1.39 17.44 14.23
C PHE A 136 1.86 17.94 12.86
N ILE A 137 3.11 17.60 12.49
CA ILE A 137 3.77 18.06 11.27
C ILE A 137 4.30 16.85 10.50
N PRO A 138 3.50 16.24 9.61
CA PRO A 138 3.86 14.98 8.94
C PRO A 138 5.17 15.07 8.15
N ASN A 139 5.42 16.21 7.50
CA ASN A 139 6.63 16.44 6.72
C ASN A 139 7.91 16.39 7.58
N ALA A 140 7.82 16.84 8.83
CA ALA A 140 8.96 16.85 9.74
C ALA A 140 9.28 15.42 10.22
N TYR A 141 8.26 14.62 10.53
CA TYR A 141 8.43 13.18 10.79
C TYR A 141 8.97 12.42 9.57
N ASN A 142 8.52 12.75 8.36
CA ASN A 142 9.05 12.16 7.13
C ASN A 142 10.52 12.52 6.89
N THR A 143 10.93 13.73 7.27
CA THR A 143 12.33 14.17 7.19
C THR A 143 13.18 13.42 8.21
N LEU A 144 12.69 13.30 9.45
CA LEU A 144 13.35 12.54 10.49
C LEU A 144 13.48 11.04 10.14
N LEU A 145 12.43 10.44 9.56
CA LEU A 145 12.46 9.06 9.10
C LEU A 145 13.49 8.85 7.98
N ALA A 146 13.68 9.83 7.09
CA ALA A 146 14.71 9.77 6.06
C ALA A 146 16.12 9.82 6.68
N ALA A 147 16.35 10.74 7.61
CA ALA A 147 17.63 10.87 8.28
C ALA A 147 17.97 9.64 9.14
N ALA A 148 16.97 9.03 9.79
CA ALA A 148 17.13 7.76 10.51
C ALA A 148 17.47 6.60 9.56
N ALA A 149 16.84 6.56 8.37
CA ALA A 149 17.13 5.57 7.34
C ALA A 149 18.55 5.69 6.77
N GLU A 150 19.00 6.91 6.47
CA GLU A 150 20.35 7.18 5.95
C GLU A 150 21.47 6.79 6.92
N ARG A 151 21.17 6.76 8.22
CA ARG A 151 22.11 6.39 9.29
C ARG A 151 21.94 4.97 9.79
N ASN A 152 21.14 4.16 9.11
CA ASN A 152 20.83 2.77 9.46
C ASN A 152 20.32 2.60 10.91
N GLN A 153 19.61 3.59 11.46
CA GLN A 153 19.05 3.54 12.81
C GLN A 153 17.64 2.95 12.80
N ILE A 154 17.54 1.62 12.66
CA ILE A 154 16.26 0.93 12.47
C ILE A 154 15.29 1.07 13.64
N ASP A 155 15.78 0.92 14.87
CA ASP A 155 14.92 1.08 16.06
C ASP A 155 14.31 2.48 16.15
N LEU A 156 15.05 3.49 15.69
CA LEU A 156 14.52 4.84 15.59
C LEU A 156 13.49 4.95 14.46
N SER A 157 13.77 4.40 13.28
CA SER A 157 12.81 4.37 12.16
C SER A 157 11.50 3.69 12.53
N PHE A 158 11.56 2.57 13.26
CA PHE A 158 10.40 1.84 13.78
C PHE A 158 9.59 2.67 14.78
N ARG A 159 10.26 3.39 15.70
CA ARG A 159 9.58 4.28 16.64
C ARG A 159 8.89 5.45 15.92
N ILE A 160 9.59 6.13 15.02
CA ILE A 160 9.04 7.25 14.24
C ILE A 160 7.83 6.80 13.42
N PHE A 161 7.91 5.63 12.77
CA PHE A 161 6.81 5.14 11.95
C PHE A 161 5.57 4.75 12.76
N LYS A 162 5.74 4.15 13.95
CA LYS A 162 4.62 3.91 14.87
C LYS A 162 3.96 5.21 15.29
N ASP A 163 4.75 6.23 15.61
CA ASP A 163 4.22 7.53 16.01
C ASP A 163 3.44 8.19 14.86
N LEU A 164 3.96 8.10 13.63
CA LEU A 164 3.21 8.47 12.43
C LEU A 164 1.89 7.69 12.33
N LEU A 165 1.90 6.37 12.50
CA LEU A 165 0.70 5.54 12.36
C LEU A 165 -0.38 5.84 13.41
N VAL A 166 0.02 6.17 14.64
CA VAL A 166 -0.87 6.42 15.77
C VAL A 166 -1.47 7.83 15.74
N PHE A 167 -0.65 8.83 15.43
CA PHE A 167 -1.03 10.24 15.55
C PHE A 167 -1.42 10.90 14.22
N HIS A 168 -1.11 10.26 13.10
CA HIS A 168 -1.50 10.73 11.77
C HIS A 168 -2.67 9.91 11.21
N GLY A 169 -3.43 10.55 10.32
CA GLY A 169 -4.35 9.84 9.43
C GLY A 169 -3.62 8.97 8.38
N PRO A 170 -4.20 8.73 7.19
CA PRO A 170 -3.61 7.84 6.20
C PRO A 170 -2.19 8.29 5.81
N LEU A 171 -1.23 7.40 6.03
CA LEU A 171 0.18 7.64 5.72
C LEU A 171 0.41 7.65 4.20
N THR A 172 1.35 8.48 3.74
CA THR A 172 1.73 8.53 2.32
C THR A 172 2.65 7.36 1.97
N LEU A 173 2.68 6.95 0.69
CA LEU A 173 3.58 5.89 0.21
C LEU A 173 5.05 6.17 0.55
N THR A 174 5.45 7.44 0.54
CA THR A 174 6.80 7.89 0.91
C THR A 174 7.22 7.46 2.31
N CYS A 175 6.30 7.45 3.30
CA CYS A 175 6.60 6.97 4.65
C CYS A 175 7.01 5.48 4.62
N TYR A 176 6.24 4.66 3.91
CA TYR A 176 6.48 3.22 3.81
C TYR A 176 7.79 2.91 3.06
N LEU A 177 8.07 3.63 1.97
CA LEU A 177 9.32 3.45 1.21
C LEU A 177 10.55 3.81 2.04
N LYS A 178 10.48 4.88 2.86
CA LYS A 178 11.57 5.25 3.76
C LYS A 178 11.78 4.20 4.86
N LEU A 179 10.69 3.70 5.45
CA LEU A 179 10.76 2.59 6.41
C LEU A 179 11.43 1.36 5.77
N ALA A 180 10.98 0.95 4.58
CA ALA A 180 11.58 -0.18 3.88
C ALA A 180 13.07 0.05 3.59
N ARG A 181 13.46 1.22 3.08
CA ARG A 181 14.88 1.57 2.86
C ARG A 181 15.72 1.52 4.13
N SER A 182 15.19 2.01 5.27
CA SER A 182 15.90 1.91 6.55
C SER A 182 16.21 0.48 6.94
N CYS A 183 15.40 -0.48 6.48
CA CYS A 183 15.63 -1.89 6.74
C CYS A 183 16.63 -2.51 5.77
N ALA A 184 17.05 -1.86 4.68
CA ALA A 184 17.78 -2.49 3.57
C ALA A 184 19.03 -3.24 4.03
N ASP A 185 19.87 -2.59 4.83
CA ASP A 185 21.20 -3.07 5.20
C ASP A 185 21.21 -4.04 6.39
N THR A 186 20.06 -4.32 7.00
CA THR A 186 20.00 -5.20 8.17
C THR A 186 19.47 -6.58 7.86
N ASN A 187 20.10 -7.56 8.49
CA ASN A 187 19.69 -8.96 8.44
C ASN A 187 18.89 -9.38 9.69
N ASP A 188 18.52 -8.43 10.55
CA ASP A 188 17.69 -8.74 11.73
C ASP A 188 16.22 -8.93 11.34
N CYS A 189 15.93 -10.13 10.87
CA CYS A 189 14.58 -10.59 10.58
C CYS A 189 13.70 -10.62 11.84
N THR A 190 14.26 -10.89 13.02
CA THR A 190 13.51 -11.01 14.27
C THR A 190 12.95 -9.67 14.74
N ALA A 191 13.75 -8.61 14.67
CA ALA A 191 13.28 -7.26 14.96
C ALA A 191 12.18 -6.82 13.99
N LEU A 192 12.33 -7.10 12.69
CA LEU A 192 11.31 -6.78 11.68
C LEU A 192 9.99 -7.51 11.96
N ILE A 193 10.02 -8.81 12.26
CA ILE A 193 8.82 -9.62 12.56
C ILE A 193 8.10 -9.08 13.80
N ARG A 194 8.85 -8.86 14.89
CA ARG A 194 8.33 -8.28 16.13
C ARG A 194 7.70 -6.91 15.88
N TYR A 195 8.34 -6.09 15.06
CA TYR A 195 7.84 -4.78 14.67
C TYR A 195 6.53 -4.87 13.86
N VAL A 196 6.49 -5.72 12.84
CA VAL A 196 5.29 -5.91 12.00
C VAL A 196 4.10 -6.39 12.82
N LYS A 197 4.32 -7.30 13.78
CA LYS A 197 3.28 -7.71 14.74
C LYS A 197 2.75 -6.54 15.58
N GLN A 198 3.65 -5.69 16.09
CA GLN A 198 3.22 -4.51 16.84
C GLN A 198 2.44 -3.53 15.95
N VAL A 199 2.86 -3.33 14.71
CA VAL A 199 2.15 -2.49 13.74
C VAL A 199 0.79 -3.08 13.37
N SER A 200 0.67 -4.40 13.23
CA SER A 200 -0.59 -5.06 12.93
C SER A 200 -1.61 -4.87 14.05
N ASP A 201 -1.15 -4.95 15.30
CA ASP A 201 -2.00 -4.75 16.48
C ASP A 201 -2.43 -3.28 16.62
N LEU A 202 -1.52 -2.33 16.34
CA LEU A 202 -1.80 -0.88 16.38
C LEU A 202 -2.73 -0.41 15.26
N ALA A 203 -2.62 -0.99 14.08
CA ALA A 203 -3.36 -0.57 12.90
C ALA A 203 -4.80 -1.09 12.86
N PHE A 204 -5.25 -1.86 13.85
CA PHE A 204 -6.60 -2.44 13.83
C PHE A 204 -7.69 -1.34 13.76
N PRO A 205 -8.69 -1.46 12.86
CA PRO A 205 -9.00 -2.59 11.96
C PRO A 205 -8.37 -2.50 10.55
N ASN A 206 -7.57 -1.48 10.26
CA ASN A 206 -6.93 -1.22 8.97
C ASN A 206 -5.57 -1.93 8.78
N ASN A 207 -5.27 -2.93 9.62
CA ASN A 207 -4.01 -3.66 9.62
C ASN A 207 -3.62 -4.22 8.24
N MET A 208 -4.59 -4.74 7.48
CA MET A 208 -4.30 -5.26 6.13
C MET A 208 -3.89 -4.21 5.11
N ILE A 209 -4.43 -2.99 5.20
CA ILE A 209 -4.03 -1.88 4.32
C ILE A 209 -2.57 -1.51 4.61
N VAL A 210 -2.24 -1.37 5.88
CA VAL A 210 -0.89 -0.98 6.34
C VAL A 210 0.12 -2.07 5.98
N ILE A 211 -0.18 -3.33 6.26
CA ILE A 211 0.68 -4.47 5.95
C ILE A 211 0.90 -4.62 4.44
N ASN A 212 -0.16 -4.56 3.62
CA ASN A 212 -0.02 -4.64 2.17
C ASN A 212 0.87 -3.52 1.64
N ARG A 213 0.78 -2.32 2.24
CA ARG A 213 1.63 -1.18 1.88
C ARG A 213 3.09 -1.35 2.31
N ILE A 214 3.34 -1.98 3.46
CA ILE A 214 4.69 -2.37 3.90
C ILE A 214 5.29 -3.41 2.94
N ILE A 215 4.55 -4.47 2.61
CA ILE A 215 4.98 -5.50 1.63
C ILE A 215 5.31 -4.85 0.29
N PHE A 216 4.40 -4.01 -0.22
CA PHE A 216 4.63 -3.26 -1.46
C PHE A 216 5.89 -2.41 -1.39
N ALA A 217 6.10 -1.68 -0.30
CA ALA A 217 7.28 -0.83 -0.13
C ALA A 217 8.59 -1.61 -0.10
N PHE A 218 8.63 -2.80 0.53
CA PHE A 218 9.78 -3.70 0.46
C PHE A 218 10.05 -4.15 -0.98
N GLY A 219 9.00 -4.50 -1.72
CA GLY A 219 9.08 -4.84 -3.14
C GLY A 219 9.67 -3.72 -3.99
N GLU A 220 9.18 -2.49 -3.85
CA GLU A 220 9.70 -1.31 -4.55
C GLU A 220 11.17 -1.02 -4.20
N CYS A 221 11.60 -1.35 -2.98
CA CYS A 221 12.98 -1.21 -2.54
C CYS A 221 13.85 -2.43 -2.89
N ARG A 222 13.36 -3.35 -3.72
CA ARG A 222 14.04 -4.60 -4.14
C ARG A 222 14.43 -5.52 -2.97
N GLN A 223 13.78 -5.39 -1.82
CA GLN A 223 14.00 -6.23 -0.64
C GLN A 223 13.02 -7.39 -0.64
N ILE A 224 13.17 -8.28 -1.61
CA ILE A 224 12.20 -9.35 -1.91
C ILE A 224 12.05 -10.31 -0.71
N GLU A 225 13.16 -10.75 -0.10
CA GLU A 225 13.10 -11.66 1.05
C GLU A 225 12.34 -11.07 2.24
N LYS A 226 12.48 -9.76 2.49
CA LYS A 226 11.75 -9.08 3.57
C LYS A 226 10.26 -8.96 3.24
N ALA A 227 9.90 -8.71 1.98
CA ALA A 227 8.50 -8.72 1.55
C ALA A 227 7.86 -10.10 1.78
N LEU A 228 8.55 -11.18 1.38
CA LEU A 228 8.10 -12.57 1.59
C LEU A 228 8.06 -12.96 3.07
N LEU A 229 9.05 -12.52 3.86
CA LEU A 229 9.07 -12.73 5.30
C LEU A 229 7.82 -12.13 5.95
N VAL A 230 7.50 -10.87 5.63
CA VAL A 230 6.30 -10.20 6.15
C VAL A 230 5.04 -10.92 5.70
N PHE A 231 4.96 -11.32 4.42
CA PHE A 231 3.81 -12.06 3.89
C PHE A 231 3.57 -13.42 4.58
N ASN A 232 4.63 -14.17 4.87
CA ASN A 232 4.52 -15.46 5.55
C ASN A 232 4.10 -15.29 7.01
N GLN A 233 4.57 -14.22 7.67
CA GLN A 233 4.27 -13.97 9.08
C GLN A 233 2.85 -13.47 9.31
N ILE A 234 2.27 -12.72 8.37
CA ILE A 234 0.90 -12.20 8.53
C ILE A 234 -0.13 -13.33 8.56
N LYS A 235 0.14 -14.47 7.90
CA LYS A 235 -0.69 -15.69 8.00
C LYS A 235 -0.75 -16.20 9.46
N GLY A 236 0.35 -16.11 10.19
CA GLY A 236 0.46 -16.52 11.60
C GLY A 236 -0.06 -15.49 12.62
N PHE A 237 -0.20 -14.22 12.24
CA PHE A 237 -0.67 -13.15 13.13
C PHE A 237 -2.20 -13.03 13.21
N GLY A 238 -2.96 -14.00 12.68
CA GLY A 238 -4.41 -13.93 12.57
C GLY A 238 -4.90 -12.87 11.58
N CYS A 239 -3.99 -12.27 10.80
CA CYS A 239 -4.34 -11.44 9.67
C CYS A 239 -4.69 -12.35 8.49
N LYS A 240 -5.75 -12.01 7.75
CA LYS A 240 -6.19 -12.80 6.59
C LYS A 240 -5.72 -12.09 5.31
N PRO A 241 -4.70 -12.61 4.60
CA PRO A 241 -4.37 -12.13 3.27
C PRO A 241 -5.61 -12.09 2.39
N ASN A 242 -5.64 -11.17 1.43
CA ASN A 242 -6.70 -11.11 0.43
C ASN A 242 -6.09 -11.14 -0.98
N VAL A 243 -6.95 -11.10 -2.00
CA VAL A 243 -6.55 -11.08 -3.41
C VAL A 243 -5.52 -9.97 -3.71
N ILE A 244 -5.66 -8.79 -3.07
CA ILE A 244 -4.71 -7.67 -3.23
C ILE A 244 -3.33 -8.04 -2.67
N THR A 245 -3.27 -8.70 -1.50
CA THR A 245 -2.02 -9.17 -0.91
C THR A 245 -1.31 -10.16 -1.83
N TYR A 246 -2.03 -11.16 -2.33
CA TYR A 246 -1.47 -12.14 -3.28
C TYR A 246 -1.01 -11.48 -4.57
N ASN A 247 -1.84 -10.63 -5.20
CA ASN A 247 -1.45 -9.91 -6.41
C ASN A 247 -0.19 -9.05 -6.20
N THR A 248 -0.01 -8.48 -5.00
CA THR A 248 1.20 -7.73 -4.65
C THR A 248 2.42 -8.65 -4.60
N ILE A 249 2.32 -9.84 -4.01
CA ILE A 249 3.42 -10.81 -3.94
C ILE A 249 3.76 -11.37 -5.31
N LEU A 250 2.76 -11.70 -6.14
CA LEU A 250 2.96 -12.15 -7.51
C LEU A 250 3.71 -11.10 -8.34
N ASP A 251 3.33 -9.83 -8.22
CA ASP A 251 4.03 -8.74 -8.90
C ASP A 251 5.47 -8.55 -8.41
N ILE A 252 5.70 -8.64 -7.10
CA ILE A 252 7.04 -8.53 -6.51
C ILE A 252 7.96 -9.65 -7.01
N LEU A 253 7.51 -10.90 -6.94
CA LEU A 253 8.27 -12.08 -7.41
C LEU A 253 8.50 -12.02 -8.92
N GLY A 254 7.47 -11.68 -9.69
CA GLY A 254 7.54 -11.55 -11.14
C GLY A 254 8.54 -10.48 -11.59
N ARG A 255 8.53 -9.30 -10.96
CA ARG A 255 9.50 -8.23 -11.25
C ARG A 255 10.94 -8.60 -10.87
N ALA A 256 11.11 -9.48 -9.88
CA ALA A 256 12.40 -10.02 -9.49
C ALA A 256 12.86 -11.18 -10.40
N GLY A 257 12.03 -11.65 -11.33
CA GLY A 257 12.34 -12.81 -12.19
C GLY A 257 12.24 -14.16 -11.49
N ARG A 258 11.74 -14.21 -10.24
CA ARG A 258 11.54 -15.44 -9.44
C ARG A 258 10.25 -16.14 -9.87
N VAL A 259 10.22 -16.59 -11.12
CA VAL A 259 9.00 -17.11 -11.78
C VAL A 259 8.45 -18.36 -11.09
N ASP A 260 9.31 -19.29 -10.70
CA ASP A 260 8.85 -20.54 -10.09
C ASP A 260 8.13 -20.29 -8.77
N GLU A 261 8.67 -19.38 -7.93
CA GLU A 261 8.03 -18.97 -6.69
C GLU A 261 6.74 -18.17 -6.90
N MET A 262 6.69 -17.33 -7.94
CA MET A 262 5.46 -16.64 -8.32
C MET A 262 4.35 -17.65 -8.66
N VAL A 263 4.68 -18.73 -9.36
CA VAL A 263 3.73 -19.78 -9.76
C VAL A 263 3.31 -20.64 -8.56
N LEU A 264 4.23 -20.91 -7.64
CA LEU A 264 3.92 -21.56 -6.36
C LEU A 264 2.94 -20.71 -5.54
N GLU A 265 3.17 -19.39 -5.41
CA GLU A 265 2.26 -18.52 -4.66
C GLU A 265 0.91 -18.33 -5.36
N PHE A 266 0.85 -18.38 -6.69
CA PHE A 266 -0.41 -18.42 -7.42
C PHE A 266 -1.21 -19.69 -7.12
N SER A 267 -0.53 -20.83 -6.97
CA SER A 267 -1.15 -22.09 -6.58
C SER A 267 -1.64 -22.05 -5.12
N SER A 268 -0.80 -21.54 -4.21
CA SER A 268 -1.14 -21.30 -2.79
C SER A 268 -2.34 -20.35 -2.63
N MET A 269 -2.48 -19.34 -3.49
CA MET A 269 -3.67 -18.48 -3.55
C MET A 269 -4.94 -19.28 -3.83
N LYS A 270 -4.90 -20.18 -4.82
CA LYS A 270 -6.05 -21.04 -5.19
C LYS A 270 -6.39 -22.04 -4.09
N GLU A 271 -5.37 -22.67 -3.49
CA GLU A 271 -5.53 -23.61 -2.37
C GLU A 271 -6.12 -22.95 -1.12
N ALA A 272 -5.78 -21.68 -0.88
CA ALA A 272 -6.37 -20.87 0.18
C ALA A 272 -7.82 -20.42 -0.12
N GLY A 273 -8.41 -20.85 -1.24
CA GLY A 273 -9.80 -20.60 -1.61
C GLY A 273 -10.05 -19.23 -2.26
N PHE A 274 -8.99 -18.51 -2.64
CA PHE A 274 -9.15 -17.26 -3.40
C PHE A 274 -9.33 -17.55 -4.88
N VAL A 275 -10.27 -16.85 -5.50
CA VAL A 275 -10.49 -16.90 -6.95
C VAL A 275 -9.60 -15.87 -7.63
N PRO A 276 -8.65 -16.29 -8.50
CA PRO A 276 -7.90 -15.36 -9.33
C PRO A 276 -8.81 -14.47 -10.16
N ASP A 277 -8.52 -13.17 -10.16
CA ASP A 277 -9.29 -12.19 -10.93
C ASP A 277 -8.51 -11.70 -12.15
N PHE A 278 -9.14 -10.79 -12.90
CA PHE A 278 -8.52 -10.14 -14.05
C PHE A 278 -7.19 -9.46 -13.70
N VAL A 279 -7.05 -8.91 -12.50
CA VAL A 279 -5.79 -8.28 -12.06
C VAL A 279 -4.73 -9.36 -11.80
N THR A 280 -5.10 -10.48 -11.19
CA THR A 280 -4.19 -11.62 -10.96
C THR A 280 -3.59 -12.14 -12.27
N TYR A 281 -4.43 -12.45 -13.26
CA TYR A 281 -3.95 -13.00 -14.54
C TYR A 281 -3.10 -11.99 -15.32
N ASN A 282 -3.50 -10.71 -15.38
CA ASN A 282 -2.67 -9.71 -16.06
C ASN A 282 -1.33 -9.47 -15.35
N THR A 283 -1.28 -9.56 -14.02
CA THR A 283 -0.01 -9.50 -13.28
C THR A 283 0.91 -10.65 -13.66
N LEU A 284 0.39 -11.88 -13.76
CA LEU A 284 1.16 -13.04 -14.21
C LEU A 284 1.65 -12.86 -15.65
N LEU A 285 0.75 -12.57 -16.58
CA LEU A 285 1.06 -12.44 -18.01
C LEU A 285 2.09 -11.34 -18.26
N ASN A 286 1.93 -10.16 -17.65
CA ASN A 286 2.87 -9.06 -17.83
C ASN A 286 4.27 -9.40 -17.30
N ASN A 287 4.35 -10.05 -16.13
CA ASN A 287 5.65 -10.42 -15.55
C ASN A 287 6.32 -11.58 -16.33
N LEU A 288 5.58 -12.62 -16.71
CA LEU A 288 6.11 -13.73 -17.52
C LEU A 288 6.59 -13.24 -18.90
N ARG A 289 5.83 -12.35 -19.54
CA ARG A 289 6.22 -11.71 -20.80
C ARG A 289 7.52 -10.94 -20.66
N ARG A 290 7.71 -10.18 -19.57
CA ARG A 290 8.94 -9.41 -19.32
C ARG A 290 10.16 -10.31 -19.11
N VAL A 291 9.98 -11.45 -18.46
CA VAL A 291 11.05 -12.45 -18.25
C VAL A 291 11.28 -13.31 -19.51
N GLY A 292 10.35 -13.33 -20.45
CA GLY A 292 10.43 -14.11 -21.69
C GLY A 292 9.91 -15.54 -21.58
N ARG A 293 9.21 -15.89 -20.49
CA ARG A 293 8.59 -17.21 -20.28
C ARG A 293 7.26 -17.33 -21.03
N LEU A 294 7.34 -17.25 -22.37
CA LEU A 294 6.18 -17.25 -23.25
C LEU A 294 5.40 -18.57 -23.23
N ASP A 295 6.08 -19.68 -22.98
CA ASP A 295 5.49 -20.99 -22.69
C ASP A 295 4.40 -20.89 -21.61
N MET A 296 4.74 -20.24 -20.49
CA MET A 296 3.82 -20.06 -19.37
C MET A 296 2.76 -18.99 -19.65
N CYS A 297 3.08 -17.96 -20.44
CA CYS A 297 2.09 -16.96 -20.86
C CYS A 297 0.88 -17.62 -21.54
N LEU A 298 1.09 -18.59 -22.44
CA LEU A 298 -0.03 -19.29 -23.08
C LEU A 298 -0.83 -20.13 -22.10
N VAL A 299 -0.18 -20.77 -21.14
CA VAL A 299 -0.86 -21.58 -20.11
C VAL A 299 -1.80 -20.71 -19.29
N PHE A 300 -1.31 -19.59 -18.74
CA PHE A 300 -2.15 -18.72 -17.93
C PHE A 300 -3.18 -17.93 -18.73
N PHE A 301 -2.90 -17.62 -20.00
CA PHE A 301 -3.88 -17.01 -20.89
C PHE A 301 -5.06 -17.94 -21.19
N ARG A 302 -4.80 -19.25 -21.36
CA ARG A 302 -5.86 -20.25 -21.49
C ARG A 302 -6.59 -20.48 -20.17
N GLU A 303 -5.86 -20.62 -19.05
CA GLU A 303 -6.49 -20.78 -17.73
C GLU A 303 -7.40 -19.58 -17.39
N MET A 304 -7.01 -18.36 -17.76
CA MET A 304 -7.82 -17.15 -17.63
C MET A 304 -9.18 -17.30 -18.33
N ASP A 305 -9.19 -17.81 -19.56
CA ASP A 305 -10.40 -18.05 -20.34
C ASP A 305 -11.24 -19.21 -19.79
N ASP A 306 -10.60 -20.34 -19.45
CA ASP A 306 -11.26 -21.53 -18.88
C ASP A 306 -11.98 -21.21 -17.55
N ARG A 307 -11.51 -20.18 -16.84
CA ARG A 307 -12.10 -19.67 -15.58
C ARG A 307 -13.15 -18.58 -15.80
N GLY A 308 -13.46 -18.24 -17.05
CA GLY A 308 -14.44 -17.21 -17.41
C GLY A 308 -13.95 -15.79 -17.15
N VAL A 309 -12.64 -15.57 -17.02
CA VAL A 309 -12.05 -14.23 -16.89
C VAL A 309 -11.65 -13.76 -18.28
N GLU A 310 -12.45 -12.90 -18.91
CA GLU A 310 -12.21 -12.50 -20.30
C GLU A 310 -10.93 -11.63 -20.47
N PRO A 311 -10.01 -11.99 -21.39
CA PRO A 311 -8.90 -11.13 -21.77
C PRO A 311 -9.38 -9.84 -22.42
N ASP A 312 -8.76 -8.71 -22.09
CA ASP A 312 -9.10 -7.43 -22.71
C ASP A 312 -8.21 -7.13 -23.93
N LEU A 313 -8.51 -6.03 -24.62
CA LEU A 313 -7.72 -5.57 -25.77
C LEU A 313 -6.23 -5.38 -25.43
N LEU A 314 -5.92 -4.95 -24.20
CA LEU A 314 -4.54 -4.76 -23.76
C LEU A 314 -3.85 -6.11 -23.55
N THR A 315 -4.52 -7.08 -22.92
CA THR A 315 -4.03 -8.45 -22.76
C THR A 315 -3.69 -9.07 -24.12
N TYR A 316 -4.61 -8.98 -25.10
CA TYR A 316 -4.35 -9.47 -26.46
C TYR A 316 -3.17 -8.75 -27.12
N ARG A 317 -3.13 -7.42 -27.04
CA ARG A 317 -2.03 -6.63 -27.61
C ARG A 317 -0.69 -7.09 -27.07
N GLU A 318 -0.57 -7.20 -25.75
CA GLU A 318 0.69 -7.58 -25.09
C GLU A 318 1.12 -9.00 -25.48
N MET A 319 0.17 -9.94 -25.58
CA MET A 319 0.44 -11.31 -25.98
C MET A 319 0.87 -11.41 -27.45
N ILE A 320 0.14 -10.78 -28.37
CA ILE A 320 0.47 -10.76 -29.81
C ILE A 320 1.86 -10.17 -30.03
N GLU A 321 2.17 -9.05 -29.37
CA GLU A 321 3.47 -8.39 -29.45
C GLU A 321 4.60 -9.27 -28.89
N ALA A 322 4.35 -9.97 -27.77
CA ALA A 322 5.30 -10.88 -27.16
C ALA A 322 5.67 -12.05 -28.08
N PHE A 323 4.66 -12.77 -28.58
CA PHE A 323 4.87 -13.91 -29.49
C PHE A 323 5.48 -13.46 -30.80
N GLY A 324 5.02 -12.35 -31.36
CA GLY A 324 5.56 -11.82 -32.60
C GLY A 324 7.03 -11.44 -32.51
N ARG A 325 7.44 -10.75 -31.43
CA ARG A 325 8.85 -10.39 -31.20
C ARG A 325 9.75 -11.60 -30.95
N SER A 326 9.21 -12.70 -30.42
CA SER A 326 9.94 -13.96 -30.26
C SER A 326 10.13 -14.76 -31.55
N GLY A 327 9.58 -14.27 -32.68
CA GLY A 327 9.59 -14.98 -33.96
C GLY A 327 8.44 -15.99 -34.11
N ASN A 328 7.68 -16.26 -33.05
CA ASN A 328 6.49 -17.11 -33.09
C ASN A 328 5.29 -16.37 -33.71
N THR A 329 5.42 -16.08 -35.00
CA THR A 329 4.41 -15.39 -35.81
C THR A 329 3.11 -16.18 -35.98
N GLY A 330 3.17 -17.52 -35.86
CA GLY A 330 1.99 -18.39 -35.90
C GLY A 330 1.06 -18.14 -34.73
N GLU A 331 1.59 -18.16 -33.50
CA GLU A 331 0.80 -17.86 -32.30
C GLU A 331 0.30 -16.42 -32.26
N ALA A 332 1.11 -15.46 -32.73
CA ALA A 332 0.68 -14.06 -32.83
C ALA A 332 -0.54 -13.89 -33.75
N LEU A 333 -0.55 -14.56 -34.91
CA LEU A 333 -1.69 -14.55 -35.83
C LEU A 333 -2.90 -15.31 -35.26
N ARG A 334 -2.68 -16.43 -34.56
CA ARG A 334 -3.74 -17.19 -33.90
C ARG A 334 -4.47 -16.34 -32.87
N LEU A 335 -3.73 -15.65 -32.00
CA LEU A 335 -4.27 -14.73 -30.99
C LEU A 335 -5.00 -13.54 -31.62
N PHE A 336 -4.47 -12.99 -32.72
CA PHE A 336 -5.14 -11.91 -33.45
C PHE A 336 -6.50 -12.34 -34.02
N ASN A 337 -6.58 -13.55 -34.59
CA ASN A 337 -7.83 -14.09 -35.11
C ASN A 337 -8.81 -14.45 -33.99
N ASP A 338 -8.34 -15.04 -32.89
CA ASP A 338 -9.15 -15.32 -31.69
C ASP A 338 -9.79 -14.05 -31.13
N MET A 339 -9.01 -12.96 -31.03
CA MET A 339 -9.52 -11.65 -30.62
C MET A 339 -10.67 -11.16 -31.52
N LYS A 340 -10.53 -11.30 -32.85
CA LYS A 340 -11.58 -10.94 -33.81
C LYS A 340 -12.82 -11.83 -33.67
N GLN A 341 -12.65 -13.13 -33.48
CA GLN A 341 -13.75 -14.08 -33.28
C GLN A 341 -14.58 -13.74 -32.04
N ARG A 342 -13.92 -13.28 -30.98
CA ARG A 342 -14.54 -12.76 -29.74
C ARG A 342 -15.13 -11.36 -29.88
N LYS A 343 -15.14 -10.79 -31.09
CA LYS A 343 -15.63 -9.44 -31.39
C LYS A 343 -14.88 -8.33 -30.63
N ILE A 344 -13.67 -8.61 -30.16
CA ILE A 344 -12.77 -7.60 -29.61
C ILE A 344 -12.10 -6.92 -30.80
N ARG A 345 -12.45 -5.66 -31.03
CA ARG A 345 -11.96 -4.92 -32.21
C ARG A 345 -10.46 -4.62 -32.06
N PRO A 346 -9.62 -5.02 -33.03
CA PRO A 346 -8.20 -4.66 -32.98
C PRO A 346 -7.99 -3.15 -33.02
N SER A 347 -6.95 -2.69 -32.31
CA SER A 347 -6.48 -1.30 -32.46
C SER A 347 -5.51 -1.17 -33.63
N ILE A 348 -5.36 0.05 -34.14
CA ILE A 348 -4.35 0.37 -35.17
C ILE A 348 -2.93 -0.04 -34.75
N TYR A 349 -2.64 -0.03 -33.44
CA TYR A 349 -1.34 -0.43 -32.90
C TYR A 349 -1.08 -1.93 -33.04
N ILE A 350 -2.12 -2.77 -32.87
CA ILE A 350 -2.00 -4.24 -33.05
C ILE A 350 -1.74 -4.56 -34.52
N TYR A 351 -2.49 -3.94 -35.44
CA TYR A 351 -2.28 -4.10 -36.88
C TYR A 351 -0.86 -3.72 -37.29
N ARG A 352 -0.41 -2.51 -36.92
CA ARG A 352 0.95 -2.03 -37.24
C ARG A 352 2.03 -2.95 -36.68
N SER A 353 1.86 -3.40 -35.43
CA SER A 353 2.80 -4.33 -34.81
C SER A 353 2.86 -5.64 -35.58
N LEU A 354 1.72 -6.23 -35.95
CA LEU A 354 1.68 -7.48 -36.71
C LEU A 354 2.30 -7.34 -38.10
N VAL A 355 2.00 -6.25 -38.83
CA VAL A 355 2.61 -6.00 -40.14
C VAL A 355 4.13 -5.93 -40.03
N ASP A 356 4.66 -5.22 -39.04
CA ASP A 356 6.12 -5.14 -38.80
C ASP A 356 6.72 -6.51 -38.46
N ILE A 357 6.08 -7.26 -37.54
CA ILE A 357 6.48 -8.62 -37.15
C ILE A 357 6.51 -9.55 -38.37
N LEU A 358 5.47 -9.54 -39.20
CA LEU A 358 5.36 -10.42 -40.37
C LEU A 358 6.38 -10.06 -41.45
N LYS A 359 6.62 -8.76 -41.69
CA LYS A 359 7.68 -8.29 -42.60
C LYS A 359 9.05 -8.79 -42.15
N LYS A 360 9.38 -8.63 -40.85
CA LYS A 360 10.65 -9.10 -40.27
C LYS A 360 10.80 -10.62 -40.35
N ALA A 361 9.71 -11.36 -40.29
CA ALA A 361 9.70 -12.81 -40.47
C ALA A 361 9.69 -13.27 -41.94
N GLY A 362 9.79 -12.34 -42.91
CA GLY A 362 9.77 -12.65 -44.35
C GLY A 362 8.39 -13.04 -44.90
N LYS A 363 7.32 -12.95 -44.10
CA LYS A 363 5.94 -13.31 -44.46
C LYS A 363 5.22 -12.12 -45.11
N VAL A 364 5.77 -11.63 -46.22
CA VAL A 364 5.34 -10.37 -46.86
C VAL A 364 3.88 -10.42 -47.34
N ASP A 365 3.43 -11.54 -47.91
CA ASP A 365 2.05 -11.68 -48.41
C ASP A 365 1.02 -11.54 -47.28
N LEU A 366 1.28 -12.19 -46.13
CA LEU A 366 0.45 -12.04 -44.94
C LEU A 366 0.50 -10.62 -44.39
N ALA A 367 1.67 -9.98 -44.41
CA ALA A 367 1.79 -8.58 -43.99
C ALA A 367 0.97 -7.64 -44.89
N MET A 368 0.94 -7.89 -46.20
CA MET A 368 0.12 -7.13 -47.15
C MET A 368 -1.38 -7.36 -46.92
N SER A 369 -1.80 -8.60 -46.69
CA SER A 369 -3.19 -8.94 -46.36
C SER A 369 -3.66 -8.22 -45.09
N ILE A 370 -2.87 -8.28 -44.01
CA ILE A 370 -3.18 -7.59 -42.74
C ILE A 370 -3.19 -6.07 -42.92
N SER A 371 -2.31 -5.51 -43.76
CA SER A 371 -2.30 -4.08 -44.06
C SER A 371 -3.52 -3.64 -44.87
N GLN A 372 -4.02 -4.48 -45.79
CA GLN A 372 -5.26 -4.23 -46.53
C GLN A 372 -6.48 -4.30 -45.60
N GLU A 373 -6.52 -5.30 -44.71
CA GLU A 373 -7.56 -5.41 -43.67
C GLU A 373 -7.59 -4.18 -42.76
N MET A 374 -6.41 -3.66 -42.37
CA MET A 374 -6.30 -2.41 -41.60
C MET A 374 -6.90 -1.23 -42.36
N ASN A 375 -6.58 -1.08 -43.66
CA ASN A 375 -7.03 0.05 -44.48
C ASN A 375 -8.54 0.01 -44.77
N SER A 376 -9.12 -1.18 -44.93
CA SER A 376 -10.57 -1.34 -45.10
C SER A 376 -11.34 -1.11 -43.80
N SER A 377 -10.71 -1.34 -42.65
CA SER A 377 -11.34 -1.22 -41.32
C SER A 377 -11.10 0.13 -40.63
N THR A 378 -10.42 1.10 -41.28
CA THR A 378 -9.87 2.31 -40.64
C THR A 378 -10.90 3.18 -39.90
N SER A 379 -12.18 3.15 -40.29
CA SER A 379 -13.29 3.86 -39.62
C SER A 379 -13.76 3.19 -38.32
N ASP A 380 -13.40 1.93 -38.07
CA ASP A 380 -13.93 1.08 -36.97
C ASP A 380 -12.88 0.67 -35.91
N LEU A 381 -11.63 1.18 -36.02
CA LEU A 381 -10.52 0.80 -35.15
C LEU A 381 -10.52 1.55 -33.81
N PHE A 382 -10.11 0.86 -32.74
CA PHE A 382 -9.81 1.51 -31.45
C PHE A 382 -8.62 2.48 -31.61
N GLY A 383 -8.86 3.75 -31.30
CA GLY A 383 -7.86 4.83 -31.33
C GLY A 383 -7.17 5.06 -29.99
N SER A 384 -6.19 5.97 -29.97
CA SER A 384 -5.43 6.33 -28.75
C SER A 384 -6.32 6.82 -27.58
N LYS A 385 -7.49 7.41 -27.88
CA LYS A 385 -8.43 7.92 -26.87
C LYS A 385 -9.24 6.81 -26.17
N ASP A 386 -9.32 5.62 -26.76
CA ASP A 386 -10.17 4.53 -26.29
C ASP A 386 -9.47 3.62 -25.27
N PHE A 387 -8.17 3.83 -25.04
CA PHE A 387 -7.39 3.15 -23.99
C PHE A 387 -7.68 3.67 -22.57
N LYS A 388 -8.56 4.67 -22.41
CA LYS A 388 -8.98 5.16 -21.09
C LYS A 388 -9.89 4.10 -20.45
N ARG A 389 -9.29 3.27 -19.57
CA ARG A 389 -10.01 2.33 -18.69
C ARG A 389 -11.29 2.97 -18.17
N LYS A 390 -12.46 2.39 -18.50
CA LYS A 390 -13.69 2.65 -17.74
C LYS A 390 -13.40 2.21 -16.31
N ARG A 391 -13.30 3.17 -15.38
CA ARG A 391 -13.30 2.86 -13.95
C ARG A 391 -14.63 2.14 -13.67
N ARG A 392 -14.59 0.83 -13.48
CA ARG A 392 -15.67 0.08 -12.84
C ARG A 392 -15.45 0.13 -11.34
#